data_AF-B1X2Z5-F1
#
_entry.id   AF-B1X2Z5-F1
#
_cell.length_a   1.000
_cell.length_b   1.000
_cell.length_c   1.000
_cell.angle_alpha   90.00
_cell.angle_beta   90.00
_cell.angle_gamma   90.00
#
_symmetry.space_group_name_H-M   'P 1'
#
loop_
_entity.id
_entity.type
_entity.pdbx_description
1 polymer ?
#
loop_
_entity_poly.entity_id
_entity_poly.type
_entity_poly.pdbx_seq_one_letter_code
_entity_poly.pdbx_strand_id
1 'polypeptide(L)'
;MNKGEALHSLRSHLFYANQGEIKTQQDDQLLNQVGCLNLVTNAIIVWNTVYIDKVVQQLQQEGYAVDDENLKHIWPTRHAHINVYGQYHFDKKRLRKKHPLRALRNPNS
;
A
#
# COMPACT_ATOMS: atom_id res chain seq x y z
N MET A 1 16.83 7.77 0.29
CA MET A 1 15.43 8.26 0.23
C MET A 1 14.95 8.47 1.66
N ASN A 2 14.54 9.69 2.00
CA ASN A 2 14.03 10.01 3.33
C ASN A 2 12.56 9.54 3.48
N LYS A 3 12.06 9.39 4.72
CA LYS A 3 10.67 9.00 5.04
C LYS A 3 9.65 9.85 4.29
N GLY A 4 9.88 11.17 4.29
CA GLY A 4 9.01 12.15 3.62
C GLY A 4 8.99 11.98 2.11
N GLU A 5 10.14 11.72 1.49
CA GLU A 5 10.26 11.49 0.04
C GLU A 5 9.53 10.22 -0.39
N ALA A 6 9.60 9.16 0.41
CA ALA A 6 8.93 7.89 0.12
C ALA A 6 7.40 8.01 0.20
N LEU A 7 6.90 8.73 1.21
CA LEU A 7 5.48 9.02 1.34
C LEU A 7 4.98 9.96 0.24
N HIS A 8 5.78 10.98 -0.08
CA HIS A 8 5.46 11.91 -1.16
C HIS A 8 5.42 11.20 -2.52
N SER A 9 6.37 10.30 -2.78
CA SER A 9 6.41 9.46 -3.98
C SER A 9 5.16 8.56 -4.08
N LEU A 10 4.77 7.90 -2.99
CA LEU A 10 3.53 7.11 -2.93
C LEU A 10 2.29 7.98 -3.22
N ARG A 11 2.16 9.13 -2.56
CA ARG A 11 1.03 10.04 -2.75
C ARG A 11 0.96 10.56 -4.20
N SER A 12 2.10 10.90 -4.78
CA SER A 12 2.20 11.34 -6.18
C SER A 12 1.74 10.25 -7.15
N HIS A 13 2.18 9.00 -6.92
CA HIS A 13 1.76 7.84 -7.72
C HIS A 13 0.24 7.60 -7.66
N LEU A 14 -0.35 7.68 -6.46
CA LEU A 14 -1.80 7.53 -6.27
C LEU A 14 -2.60 8.69 -6.88
N PHE A 15 -2.10 9.92 -6.74
CA PHE A 15 -2.76 11.11 -7.28
C PHE A 15 -2.81 11.07 -8.81
N TYR A 16 -1.72 10.68 -9.46
CA TYR A 16 -1.67 10.54 -10.91
C TYR A 16 -2.63 9.47 -11.44
N ALA A 17 -2.77 8.35 -10.73
CA ALA A 17 -3.74 7.32 -11.10
C ALA A 17 -5.20 7.78 -11.01
N ASN A 18 -5.51 8.78 -10.18
CA ASN A 18 -6.85 9.37 -10.06
C ASN A 18 -7.18 10.41 -11.15
N GLN A 19 -6.40 10.43 -12.25
CA GLN A 19 -6.60 11.21 -13.49
C GLN A 19 -6.86 12.72 -13.32
N GLY A 20 -6.49 13.33 -12.18
CA GLY A 20 -6.55 14.78 -12.02
C GLY A 20 -7.89 15.42 -12.41
N GLU A 21 -9.03 14.73 -12.26
CA GLU A 21 -10.36 15.28 -12.57
C GLU A 21 -10.69 16.41 -11.60
N ILE A 22 -10.17 17.60 -11.88
CA ILE A 22 -10.56 18.85 -11.27
C ILE A 22 -11.66 19.43 -12.16
N LYS A 23 -12.90 19.04 -11.86
CA LYS A 23 -14.08 19.77 -12.33
C LYS A 23 -14.52 20.70 -11.20
N THR A 24 -14.33 21.99 -11.43
CA THR A 24 -14.36 23.10 -10.46
C THR A 24 -15.70 23.30 -9.75
N GLN A 25 -15.70 23.24 -8.41
CA GLN A 25 -16.14 24.26 -7.42
C GLN A 25 -15.92 23.70 -5.99
N GLN A 26 -15.62 24.57 -5.01
CA GLN A 26 -15.74 24.37 -3.55
C GLN A 26 -14.63 23.59 -2.78
N ASP A 27 -14.10 24.24 -1.74
CA ASP A 27 -13.07 23.74 -0.80
C ASP A 27 -13.40 22.37 -0.17
N ASP A 28 -14.67 22.05 0.01
CA ASP A 28 -15.13 20.76 0.55
C ASP A 28 -14.72 19.58 -0.34
N GLN A 29 -14.70 19.76 -1.66
CA GLN A 29 -14.29 18.72 -2.59
C GLN A 29 -12.78 18.47 -2.49
N LEU A 30 -11.98 19.51 -2.27
CA LEU A 30 -10.55 19.39 -2.02
C LEU A 30 -10.27 18.67 -0.70
N LEU A 31 -10.98 19.06 0.37
CA LEU A 31 -10.86 18.39 1.68
C LEU A 31 -11.22 16.90 1.59
N ASN A 32 -12.31 16.58 0.88
CA ASN A 32 -12.71 15.20 0.65
C ASN A 32 -11.64 14.42 -0.13
N GLN A 33 -11.06 15.01 -1.19
CA GLN A 33 -9.98 14.37 -1.95
C GLN A 33 -8.73 14.13 -1.12
N VAL A 34 -8.28 15.12 -0.33
CA VAL A 34 -7.13 14.98 0.57
C VAL A 34 -7.40 13.92 1.64
N GLY A 35 -8.62 13.89 2.18
CA GLY A 35 -9.08 12.87 3.11
C GLY A 35 -9.04 11.46 2.50
N CYS A 36 -9.61 11.28 1.32
CA CYS A 36 -9.58 10.01 0.58
C CYS A 36 -8.15 9.57 0.26
N LEU A 37 -7.30 10.48 -0.23
CA LEU A 37 -5.90 10.17 -0.55
C LEU A 37 -5.13 9.73 0.71
N ASN A 38 -5.32 10.42 1.82
CA ASN A 38 -4.72 10.03 3.10
C ASN A 38 -5.22 8.66 3.58
N LEU A 39 -6.52 8.39 3.44
CA LEU A 39 -7.09 7.10 3.80
C LEU A 39 -6.47 5.96 2.97
N VAL A 40 -6.41 6.11 1.64
CA VAL A 40 -5.81 5.10 0.75
C VAL A 40 -4.32 4.92 1.03
N THR A 41 -3.60 6.03 1.24
CA THR A 41 -2.17 6.00 1.58
C THR A 41 -1.93 5.20 2.87
N ASN A 42 -2.70 5.47 3.92
CA ASN A 42 -2.58 4.76 5.19
C ASN A 42 -2.97 3.29 5.06
N ALA A 43 -4.01 2.97 4.28
CA ALA A 43 -4.41 1.59 4.01
C ALA A 43 -3.30 0.80 3.31
N ILE A 44 -2.62 1.41 2.34
CA ILE A 44 -1.46 0.81 1.66
C ILE A 44 -0.30 0.58 2.64
N ILE A 45 -0.01 1.56 3.49
CA ILE A 45 1.06 1.42 4.50
C ILE A 45 0.75 0.26 5.44
N VAL A 46 -0.48 0.17 5.97
CA VAL A 46 -0.89 -0.93 6.84
C VAL A 46 -0.78 -2.27 6.12
N TRP A 47 -1.25 -2.35 4.87
CA TRP A 47 -1.15 -3.54 4.05
C TRP A 47 0.32 -3.97 3.89
N ASN A 48 1.20 -3.05 3.50
CA ASN A 48 2.61 -3.32 3.33
C ASN A 48 3.26 -3.81 4.64
N THR A 49 2.95 -3.18 5.78
CA THR A 49 3.46 -3.61 7.09
C THR A 49 3.04 -5.05 7.42
N VAL A 50 1.77 -5.41 7.21
CA VAL A 50 1.27 -6.77 7.46
C VAL A 50 1.95 -7.80 6.56
N TYR A 51 2.22 -7.47 5.30
CA TYR A 51 2.93 -8.38 4.39
C TYR A 51 4.42 -8.49 4.72
N ILE A 52 5.07 -7.41 5.14
CA ILE A 52 6.47 -7.44 5.59
C ILE A 52 6.59 -8.38 6.79
N ASP A 53 5.70 -8.27 7.79
CA ASP A 53 5.67 -9.18 8.94
C ASP A 53 5.51 -10.65 8.53
N LYS A 54 4.63 -10.93 7.56
CA LYS A 54 4.47 -12.28 7.02
C LYS A 54 5.71 -12.80 6.31
N VAL A 55 6.38 -11.97 5.53
CA VAL A 55 7.64 -12.33 4.86
C VAL A 55 8.73 -12.62 5.89
N VAL A 56 8.83 -11.81 6.94
CA VAL A 56 9.80 -12.03 8.03
C VAL A 56 9.54 -13.35 8.75
N GLN A 57 8.28 -13.65 9.10
CA GLN A 57 7.91 -14.92 9.72
C GLN A 57 8.28 -16.12 8.82
N GLN A 58 8.02 -16.02 7.51
CA GLN A 58 8.38 -17.08 6.57
C GLN A 58 9.90 -17.26 6.47
N LEU A 59 10.67 -16.17 6.37
CA LEU A 59 12.14 -16.23 6.29
C LEU A 59 12.75 -16.87 7.55
N GLN A 60 12.22 -16.54 8.73
CA GLN A 60 12.63 -17.16 9.99
C GLN A 60 12.33 -18.66 10.02
N GLN A 61 11.17 -19.09 9.50
CA GLN A 61 10.81 -20.51 9.38
C GLN A 61 11.69 -21.27 8.39
N GLU A 62 12.13 -20.61 7.32
CA GLU A 62 13.06 -21.16 6.34
C GLU A 62 14.51 -21.20 6.83
N GLY A 63 14.79 -20.68 8.03
CA GLY A 63 16.11 -20.69 8.66
C GLY A 63 17.01 -19.53 8.29
N TYR A 64 16.50 -18.50 7.60
CA TYR A 64 17.25 -17.29 7.32
C TYR A 64 17.33 -16.40 8.57
N ALA A 65 18.53 -15.91 8.89
CA ALA A 65 18.72 -14.92 9.93
C ALA A 65 18.14 -13.57 9.48
N VAL A 66 17.00 -13.18 10.07
CA VAL A 66 16.43 -11.84 9.88
C VAL A 66 16.90 -10.97 11.04
N ASP A 67 17.73 -9.98 10.73
CA ASP A 67 18.18 -9.00 11.70
C ASP A 67 17.17 -7.85 11.83
N ASP A 68 16.71 -7.62 13.06
CA ASP A 68 15.78 -6.54 13.40
C ASP A 68 16.33 -5.15 13.08
N GLU A 69 17.66 -4.99 13.07
CA GLU A 69 18.29 -3.72 12.68
C GLU A 69 18.06 -3.42 11.19
N ASN A 70 18.13 -4.45 10.34
CA ASN A 70 17.81 -4.33 8.92
C ASN A 70 16.32 -4.03 8.68
N LEU A 71 15.41 -4.57 9.51
CA LEU A 71 13.98 -4.30 9.40
C LEU A 71 13.64 -2.83 9.65
N LYS A 72 14.37 -2.12 10.53
CA LYS A 72 14.18 -0.69 10.80
C LYS A 72 14.43 0.18 9.57
N HIS A 73 15.19 -0.32 8.60
CA HIS A 73 15.48 0.38 7.34
C HIS A 73 14.46 0.06 6.24
N ILE A 74 13.55 -0.89 6.45
CA ILE A 74 12.50 -1.24 5.49
C ILE A 74 11.32 -0.27 5.64
N TRP A 75 11.07 0.52 4.60
CA TRP A 75 9.93 1.42 4.55
C TRP A 75 8.68 0.71 4.00
N PRO A 76 7.52 0.82 4.68
CA PRO A 76 6.25 0.26 4.21
C PRO A 76 5.59 1.10 3.10
N THR A 77 6.35 1.92 2.38
CA THR A 77 5.87 2.85 1.34
C THR A 77 6.14 2.35 -0.09
N ARG A 78 6.75 1.16 -0.24
CA ARG A 78 6.93 0.56 -1.57
C ARG A 78 5.57 0.35 -2.23
N HIS A 79 5.46 0.73 -3.50
CA HIS A 79 4.19 0.72 -4.22
C HIS A 79 4.30 0.22 -5.66
N ALA A 80 5.49 -0.20 -6.10
CA ALA A 80 5.68 -0.78 -7.43
C ALA A 80 4.86 -2.07 -7.64
N HIS A 81 4.48 -2.77 -6.56
CA HIS A 81 3.64 -3.96 -6.61
C HIS A 81 2.13 -3.67 -6.64
N ILE A 82 1.74 -2.40 -6.54
CA ILE A 82 0.34 -1.97 -6.50
C ILE A 82 -0.05 -1.52 -7.90
N ASN A 83 -0.94 -2.27 -8.55
CA ASN A 83 -1.53 -1.81 -9.79
C ASN A 83 -2.70 -0.89 -9.48
N VAL A 84 -2.50 0.42 -9.70
CA VAL A 84 -3.50 1.47 -9.48
C VAL A 84 -4.35 1.73 -10.74
N TYR A 85 -3.97 1.15 -11.88
CA TYR A 85 -4.69 1.29 -13.14
C TYR A 85 -5.59 0.09 -13.41
N GLY A 86 -6.81 0.35 -13.90
CA GLY A 86 -7.77 -0.67 -14.31
C GLY A 86 -9.17 -0.39 -13.79
N GLN A 87 -10.08 -1.33 -14.05
CA GLN A 87 -11.45 -1.27 -13.53
C GLN A 87 -11.58 -2.14 -12.29
N TYR A 88 -12.05 -1.55 -11.19
CA TYR A 88 -12.28 -2.26 -9.93
C TYR A 88 -13.77 -2.58 -9.77
N HIS A 89 -14.09 -3.86 -9.64
CA HIS A 89 -15.45 -4.31 -9.32
C HIS A 89 -15.57 -4.57 -7.81
N PHE A 90 -16.36 -3.76 -7.12
CA PHE A 90 -16.59 -3.88 -5.69
C PHE A 90 -17.85 -4.68 -5.39
N ASP A 91 -17.70 -6.00 -5.24
CA ASP A 91 -18.77 -6.85 -4.71
C ASP A 91 -18.81 -6.74 -3.18
N LYS A 92 -19.84 -6.06 -2.66
CA LYS A 92 -20.08 -5.88 -1.22
C LYS A 92 -20.17 -7.20 -0.45
N LYS A 93 -20.63 -8.28 -1.07
CA LYS A 93 -20.69 -9.61 -0.45
C LYS A 93 -19.30 -10.23 -0.31
N ARG A 94 -18.40 -10.01 -1.28
CA ARG A 94 -16.99 -10.43 -1.19
C ARG A 94 -16.22 -9.62 -0.16
N LEU A 95 -16.46 -8.30 -0.07
CA LEU A 95 -15.78 -7.42 0.88
C LEU A 95 -16.10 -7.73 2.36
N ARG A 96 -17.29 -8.26 2.65
CA ARG A 96 -17.69 -8.65 4.01
C ARG A 96 -17.08 -9.97 4.49
N LYS A 97 -16.54 -10.80 3.58
CA LYS A 97 -15.83 -12.02 3.96
C LYS A 97 -14.39 -11.67 4.34
N LYS A 98 -13.92 -12.15 5.50
CA LYS A 98 -12.48 -12.12 5.81
C LYS A 98 -11.78 -13.06 4.83
N HIS A 99 -11.00 -12.49 3.92
CA HIS A 99 -10.11 -13.27 3.06
C HIS A 99 -8.77 -13.45 3.78
N PRO A 100 -8.13 -14.62 3.68
CA PRO A 100 -6.75 -14.76 4.12
C PRO A 100 -5.84 -13.82 3.31
N LEU A 101 -4.68 -13.51 3.87
CA LEU A 101 -3.66 -12.77 3.12
C LEU A 101 -3.30 -13.55 1.85
N ARG A 102 -3.02 -12.81 0.77
CA ARG A 102 -2.55 -13.38 -0.49
C ARG A 102 -1.26 -14.15 -0.20
N ALA A 103 -1.12 -15.32 -0.82
CA ALA A 103 0.12 -16.09 -0.75
C ALA A 103 1.32 -15.25 -1.19
N LEU A 104 2.43 -15.39 -0.46
CA LEU A 104 3.70 -14.76 -0.80
C LEU A 104 4.24 -15.36 -2.11
N ARG A 105 4.93 -14.55 -2.90
CA ARG A 105 5.52 -15.00 -4.16
C ARG A 105 6.80 -15.77 -3.87
N ASN A 106 6.97 -16.94 -4.48
CA ASN A 106 8.20 -17.72 -4.34
C ASN A 106 9.38 -16.95 -4.95
N PRO A 107 10.48 -16.75 -4.20
CA PRO A 107 11.66 -16.05 -4.72
C PRO A 107 12.44 -16.87 -5.75
N ASN A 108 12.23 -18.19 -5.82
CA ASN A 108 12.93 -19.14 -6.71
C ASN A 108 12.14 -19.54 -7.97
N SER A 109 11.12 -18.78 -8.37
CA SER A 109 10.28 -19.09 -9.53
C SER A 109 10.38 -18.06 -10.64
#